data_AF-A0A968SVJ3-F1
#
_entry.id   AF-A0A968SVJ3-F1
#
_cell.length_a   1.000
_cell.length_b   1.000
_cell.length_c   1.000
_cell.angle_alpha   90.00
_cell.angle_beta   90.00
_cell.angle_gamma   90.00
#
_symmetry.space_group_name_H-M   'P 1'
#
loop_
_entity.id
_entity.type
_entity.pdbx_description
1 polymer ?
#
loop_
_entity_poly.entity_id
_entity_poly.type
_entity_poly.pdbx_seq_one_letter_code
_entity_poly.pdbx_strand_id
1 'polypeptide(L)'
;MPIHHTDTSWVLETTTTAYALGLNAGGLLTHRYWGPRLPFVDDYPPPPAPKAWASFDSAAHRTPEEYPGYGDLKYIEPCVKLTYADGVRVIFWQFVDAIVSGEELTITLRDAHGPLEVALHYQVFVAHDMIARWAVLSNRGDAPFELNRAFSAQWHLPPGEKYQLTHLAGRWFEEFRLHQAPLTSGVTVLESRRITTSHRHAPWFALDSGNADEDRGGVWFGTLAWSGNWKIAAERTEFGSTYLAIGLNDWDFALRLDADQSLTTPLALGGYTNEGFGGASRRLHDYVRAHVVPHPELTHKVLYNSWEATTFAVDEPSQVALAEIAAELGVELFVMDDGWFKGRVSDTAGLGDWTPDSTKFPNGLQPLIDHVNALGMEFGLWIEPEMVNPNSDLYRAHPEWALHFPGRPRIEARNQLILNLALPEVQDYLIATLDTLLRENKIAFIKWDMNRNVSEPGFLADDPQSLWLRYVAGLYHVWGTLRARHPSVIWQSCSGGGGRADYGILRFADQFWASDNTLPPMRLHIQHGASQLFPASTVEAWVTDMGARAFRYPSASMSVCAVSWASVRTLSAGARPNGPRRLNWWHSTRRSAILCMVATSIACARPRRMHFLQCNT
;
A
#
# COMPACT_ATOMS: atom_id res chain seq x y z
N MET A 1 -8.84 23.62 -20.56
CA MET A 1 -9.31 22.37 -19.96
C MET A 1 -8.22 21.34 -20.18
N PRO A 2 -7.91 20.46 -19.21
CA PRO A 2 -6.83 19.49 -19.34
C PRO A 2 -7.17 18.34 -20.30
N ILE A 3 -8.44 18.15 -20.63
CA ILE A 3 -8.90 17.12 -21.56
C ILE A 3 -9.38 17.79 -22.85
N HIS A 4 -8.63 17.59 -23.93
CA HIS A 4 -9.02 17.99 -25.28
C HIS A 4 -9.67 16.82 -25.97
N HIS A 5 -10.78 17.04 -26.67
CA HIS A 5 -11.49 15.94 -27.29
C HIS A 5 -12.24 16.34 -28.55
N THR A 6 -12.47 15.32 -29.38
CA THR A 6 -13.47 15.28 -30.44
C THR A 6 -14.41 14.09 -30.16
N ASP A 7 -15.34 13.79 -31.08
CA ASP A 7 -16.26 12.65 -30.93
C ASP A 7 -15.55 11.29 -30.80
N THR A 8 -14.30 11.17 -31.25
CA THR A 8 -13.58 9.89 -31.36
C THR A 8 -12.14 9.93 -30.85
N SER A 9 -11.70 11.03 -30.24
CA SER A 9 -10.31 11.23 -29.83
C SER A 9 -10.24 12.04 -28.55
N TRP A 10 -9.37 11.62 -27.62
CA TRP A 10 -9.18 12.28 -26.33
C TRP A 10 -7.69 12.41 -26.02
N VAL A 11 -7.28 13.60 -25.57
CA VAL A 11 -5.92 13.92 -25.12
C VAL A 11 -6.01 14.50 -23.72
N LEU A 12 -5.43 13.80 -22.76
CA LEU A 12 -5.38 14.15 -21.35
C LEU A 12 -4.01 14.77 -21.10
N GLU A 13 -3.94 16.09 -21.00
CA GLU A 13 -2.72 16.84 -20.70
C GLU A 13 -2.62 17.16 -19.21
N THR A 14 -1.43 16.97 -18.65
CA THR A 14 -1.04 17.47 -17.33
C THR A 14 -0.12 18.69 -17.49
N THR A 15 0.63 19.06 -16.44
CA THR A 15 1.57 20.19 -16.52
C THR A 15 2.67 19.91 -17.55
N THR A 16 3.26 18.71 -17.53
CA THR A 16 4.41 18.35 -18.36
C THR A 16 4.24 17.09 -19.21
N THR A 17 3.16 16.33 -18.99
CA THR A 17 2.92 15.05 -19.69
C THR A 17 1.58 15.01 -20.40
N ALA A 18 1.38 13.99 -21.23
CA ALA A 18 0.09 13.71 -21.81
C ALA A 18 -0.14 12.22 -22.03
N TYR A 19 -1.43 11.87 -22.06
CA TYR A 19 -1.95 10.55 -22.39
C TYR A 19 -3.03 10.70 -23.46
N ALA A 20 -2.87 10.04 -24.60
CA ALA A 20 -3.82 10.14 -25.70
C ALA A 20 -4.40 8.77 -26.06
N LEU A 21 -5.69 8.76 -26.34
CA LEU A 21 -6.47 7.61 -26.77
C LEU A 21 -7.52 8.02 -27.80
N GLY A 22 -8.11 7.05 -28.49
CA GLY A 22 -9.14 7.31 -29.50
C GLY A 22 -9.65 6.07 -30.19
N LEU A 23 -10.76 6.21 -30.91
CA LEU A 23 -11.35 5.15 -31.70
C LEU A 23 -10.59 4.99 -33.02
N ASN A 24 -10.14 3.78 -33.32
CA ASN A 24 -9.58 3.48 -34.62
C ASN A 24 -10.68 3.32 -35.69
N ALA A 25 -10.28 3.08 -36.95
CA ALA A 25 -11.23 2.91 -38.06
C ALA A 25 -12.20 1.72 -37.88
N GLY A 26 -11.86 0.76 -37.01
CA GLY A 26 -12.72 -0.37 -36.64
C GLY A 26 -13.64 -0.09 -35.45
N GLY A 27 -13.63 1.14 -34.90
CA GLY A 27 -14.43 1.51 -33.73
C GLY A 27 -13.90 0.99 -32.39
N LEU A 28 -12.67 0.43 -32.35
CA LEU A 28 -12.03 -0.02 -31.12
C LEU A 28 -11.34 1.15 -30.42
N LEU A 29 -11.46 1.19 -29.09
CA LEU A 29 -10.77 2.17 -28.26
C LEU A 29 -9.28 1.81 -28.10
N THR A 30 -8.41 2.66 -28.60
CA THR A 30 -6.97 2.40 -28.70
C THR A 30 -6.13 3.46 -28.02
N HIS A 31 -5.04 2.99 -27.41
CA HIS A 31 -3.95 3.82 -26.93
C HIS A 31 -3.18 4.44 -28.09
N ARG A 32 -2.75 5.69 -27.93
CA ARG A 32 -2.01 6.45 -28.95
C ARG A 32 -0.67 6.96 -28.46
N TYR A 33 -0.62 7.46 -27.23
CA TYR A 33 0.54 8.16 -26.72
C TYR A 33 0.56 8.21 -25.19
N TRP A 34 1.74 8.01 -24.58
CA TRP A 34 2.00 8.33 -23.19
C TRP A 34 3.44 8.81 -22.99
N GLY A 35 3.62 10.07 -22.62
CA GLY A 35 4.94 10.68 -22.52
C GLY A 35 4.92 12.19 -22.31
N PRO A 36 5.95 12.92 -22.76
CA PRO A 36 6.00 14.38 -22.68
C PRO A 36 4.79 15.05 -23.32
N ARG A 37 4.35 16.17 -22.76
CA ARG A 37 3.36 17.01 -23.43
C ARG A 37 3.94 17.55 -24.75
N LEU A 38 3.16 17.48 -25.83
CA LEU A 38 3.56 17.99 -27.15
C LEU A 38 3.14 19.47 -27.30
N PRO A 39 3.79 20.25 -28.20
CA PRO A 39 3.50 21.66 -28.36
C PRO A 39 2.04 21.98 -28.74
N PHE A 40 1.43 21.15 -29.59
CA PHE A 40 0.06 21.32 -30.05
C PHE A 40 -0.76 20.02 -29.92
N VAL A 41 -2.07 20.15 -29.70
CA VAL A 41 -3.00 19.00 -29.58
C VAL A 41 -3.04 18.16 -30.87
N ASP A 42 -2.79 18.77 -32.02
CA ASP A 42 -2.75 18.06 -33.30
C ASP A 42 -1.42 17.31 -33.54
N ASP A 43 -0.41 17.52 -32.70
CA ASP A 43 0.87 16.80 -32.79
C ASP A 43 0.78 15.35 -32.27
N TYR A 44 -0.27 15.04 -31.49
CA TYR A 44 -0.46 13.69 -30.96
C TYR A 44 -0.79 12.69 -32.07
N PRO A 45 -0.13 11.52 -32.12
CA PRO A 45 -0.30 10.55 -33.21
C PRO A 45 -1.75 10.09 -33.29
N PRO A 46 -2.32 9.80 -34.48
CA PRO A 46 -3.70 9.33 -34.60
C PRO A 46 -3.90 7.92 -34.00
N PRO A 47 -5.15 7.47 -33.75
CA PRO A 47 -5.46 6.09 -33.39
C PRO A 47 -4.76 5.06 -34.30
N PRO A 48 -3.98 4.11 -33.74
CA PRO A 48 -3.27 3.12 -34.54
C PRO A 48 -4.24 2.18 -35.27
N ALA A 49 -3.92 1.87 -36.53
CA ALA A 49 -4.63 0.93 -37.38
C ALA A 49 -3.64 -0.10 -37.95
N PRO A 50 -3.10 -1.01 -37.10
CA PRO A 50 -2.15 -2.01 -37.56
C PRO A 50 -2.81 -2.94 -38.58
N LYS A 51 -2.04 -3.35 -39.59
CA LYS A 51 -2.47 -4.39 -40.52
C LYS A 51 -2.13 -5.77 -39.96
N ALA A 52 -2.90 -6.77 -40.37
CA ALA A 52 -2.51 -8.17 -40.18
C ALA A 52 -1.10 -8.38 -40.76
N TRP A 53 -0.26 -9.09 -40.01
CA TRP A 53 1.10 -9.40 -40.42
C TRP A 53 1.16 -10.71 -41.22
N ALA A 54 0.47 -11.74 -40.74
CA ALA A 54 0.34 -13.05 -41.38
C ALA A 54 -0.99 -13.70 -40.98
N SER A 55 -1.30 -14.88 -41.53
CA SER A 55 -2.51 -15.64 -41.20
C SER A 55 -2.66 -15.99 -39.71
N PHE A 56 -1.55 -15.93 -38.96
CA PHE A 56 -1.50 -16.22 -37.53
C PHE A 56 -1.45 -14.94 -36.67
N ASP A 57 -1.27 -13.78 -37.30
CA ASP A 57 -0.98 -12.49 -36.64
C ASP A 57 -1.96 -11.43 -37.13
N SER A 58 -3.14 -11.40 -36.51
CA SER A 58 -4.23 -10.51 -36.89
C SER A 58 -3.92 -9.04 -36.57
N ALA A 59 -4.65 -8.13 -37.20
CA ALA A 59 -4.63 -6.71 -36.81
C ALA A 59 -5.03 -6.52 -35.33
N ALA A 60 -5.98 -7.31 -34.84
CA ALA A 60 -6.48 -7.24 -33.48
C ALA A 60 -5.38 -7.53 -32.45
N HIS A 61 -4.56 -8.56 -32.66
CA HIS A 61 -3.44 -8.89 -31.76
C HIS A 61 -2.43 -7.74 -31.61
N ARG A 62 -2.26 -6.93 -32.66
CA ARG A 62 -1.32 -5.80 -32.68
C ARG A 62 -1.95 -4.48 -32.27
N THR A 63 -3.26 -4.45 -32.02
CA THR A 63 -4.00 -3.24 -31.67
C THR A 63 -3.82 -2.95 -30.18
N PRO A 64 -3.25 -1.80 -29.78
CA PRO A 64 -3.07 -1.47 -28.38
C PRO A 64 -4.39 -0.95 -27.80
N GLU A 65 -5.31 -1.85 -27.48
CA GLU A 65 -6.58 -1.48 -26.85
C GLU A 65 -6.37 -0.93 -25.44
N GLU A 66 -7.17 0.06 -25.04
CA GLU A 66 -7.09 0.62 -23.69
C GLU A 66 -7.53 -0.38 -22.61
N TYR A 67 -8.42 -1.33 -22.97
CA TYR A 67 -8.99 -2.32 -22.04
C TYR A 67 -9.39 -3.62 -22.76
N PRO A 68 -8.44 -4.44 -23.23
CA PRO A 68 -8.73 -5.64 -24.03
C PRO A 68 -9.53 -6.68 -23.23
N GLY A 69 -10.60 -7.19 -23.84
CA GLY A 69 -11.33 -8.37 -23.35
C GLY A 69 -10.75 -9.66 -23.93
N TYR A 70 -11.02 -10.80 -23.30
CA TYR A 70 -10.70 -12.11 -23.89
C TYR A 70 -11.60 -12.38 -25.09
N GLY A 71 -11.03 -12.67 -26.27
CA GLY A 71 -11.78 -12.87 -27.51
C GLY A 71 -10.99 -12.39 -28.73
N ASP A 72 -11.56 -12.62 -29.92
CA ASP A 72 -10.93 -12.31 -31.21
C ASP A 72 -9.56 -13.04 -31.38
N LEU A 73 -8.86 -12.79 -32.48
CA LEU A 73 -7.49 -13.28 -32.71
C LEU A 73 -6.48 -12.40 -31.94
N LYS A 74 -6.66 -12.27 -30.62
CA LYS A 74 -5.82 -11.50 -29.69
C LYS A 74 -5.18 -12.45 -28.67
N TYR A 75 -3.86 -12.55 -28.69
CA TYR A 75 -3.09 -13.45 -27.81
C TYR A 75 -2.23 -12.68 -26.80
N ILE A 76 -2.86 -11.73 -26.11
CA ILE A 76 -2.25 -10.86 -25.10
C ILE A 76 -2.93 -11.06 -23.74
N GLU A 77 -2.31 -10.65 -22.64
CA GLU A 77 -3.01 -10.62 -21.34
C GLU A 77 -4.23 -9.65 -21.39
N PRO A 78 -5.48 -10.16 -21.27
CA PRO A 78 -6.67 -9.29 -21.27
C PRO A 78 -6.86 -8.60 -19.92
N CYS A 79 -7.52 -7.44 -19.93
CA CYS A 79 -7.95 -6.75 -18.71
C CYS A 79 -9.15 -7.42 -18.05
N VAL A 80 -10.05 -8.01 -18.83
CA VAL A 80 -11.27 -8.64 -18.33
C VAL A 80 -11.48 -10.03 -18.91
N LYS A 81 -11.92 -10.95 -18.05
CA LYS A 81 -12.36 -12.30 -18.39
C LYS A 81 -13.63 -12.60 -17.63
N LEU A 82 -14.54 -13.34 -18.25
CA LEU A 82 -15.81 -13.73 -17.66
C LEU A 82 -16.29 -15.06 -18.21
N THR A 83 -17.34 -15.58 -17.59
CA THR A 83 -18.15 -16.68 -18.10
C THR A 83 -19.64 -16.30 -17.98
N TYR A 84 -20.31 -16.14 -19.11
CA TYR A 84 -21.76 -15.95 -19.17
C TYR A 84 -22.51 -17.24 -18.79
N ALA A 85 -23.81 -17.11 -18.51
CA ALA A 85 -24.65 -18.24 -18.09
C ALA A 85 -24.73 -19.40 -19.10
N ASP A 86 -24.54 -19.11 -20.40
CA ASP A 86 -24.49 -20.10 -21.49
C ASP A 86 -23.10 -20.72 -21.70
N GLY A 87 -22.10 -20.33 -20.90
CA GLY A 87 -20.72 -20.78 -20.99
C GLY A 87 -19.85 -20.01 -21.99
N VAL A 88 -20.38 -18.98 -22.66
CA VAL A 88 -19.59 -18.08 -23.51
C VAL A 88 -18.63 -17.26 -22.65
N ARG A 89 -17.39 -17.11 -23.13
CA ARG A 89 -16.29 -16.43 -22.39
C ARG A 89 -15.64 -15.30 -23.16
N VAL A 90 -16.10 -15.04 -24.39
CA VAL A 90 -15.49 -14.06 -25.28
C VAL A 90 -16.25 -12.74 -25.25
N ILE A 91 -15.53 -11.64 -25.43
CA ILE A 91 -16.05 -10.28 -25.39
C ILE A 91 -15.70 -9.58 -26.71
N PHE A 92 -16.68 -8.90 -27.31
CA PHE A 92 -16.48 -8.06 -28.49
C PHE A 92 -16.88 -6.63 -28.17
N TRP A 93 -15.89 -5.77 -27.96
CA TRP A 93 -16.16 -4.39 -27.55
C TRP A 93 -16.86 -3.57 -28.63
N GLN A 94 -17.87 -2.85 -28.18
CA GLN A 94 -18.49 -1.75 -28.90
C GLN A 94 -18.41 -0.49 -28.03
N PHE A 95 -17.89 0.60 -28.61
CA PHE A 95 -17.97 1.93 -28.00
C PHE A 95 -19.42 2.39 -27.92
N VAL A 96 -19.82 2.93 -26.77
CA VAL A 96 -21.16 3.49 -26.54
C VAL A 96 -21.10 5.01 -26.54
N ASP A 97 -20.37 5.58 -25.57
CA ASP A 97 -20.22 7.02 -25.42
C ASP A 97 -18.93 7.40 -24.68
N ALA A 98 -18.66 8.70 -24.66
CA ALA A 98 -17.63 9.30 -23.83
C ALA A 98 -18.14 10.61 -23.23
N ILE A 99 -17.88 10.81 -21.94
CA ILE A 99 -18.29 11.98 -21.18
C ILE A 99 -17.04 12.61 -20.58
N VAL A 100 -16.83 13.90 -20.87
CA VAL A 100 -15.79 14.71 -20.22
C VAL A 100 -16.45 15.61 -19.19
N SER A 101 -16.07 15.46 -17.92
CA SER A 101 -16.57 16.25 -16.80
C SER A 101 -15.39 16.84 -16.03
N GLY A 102 -15.07 18.12 -16.31
CA GLY A 102 -13.94 18.80 -15.69
C GLY A 102 -12.59 18.16 -16.05
N GLU A 103 -11.99 17.45 -15.10
CA GLU A 103 -10.71 16.75 -15.23
C GLU A 103 -10.87 15.22 -15.33
N GLU A 104 -12.10 14.74 -15.51
CA GLU A 104 -12.41 13.33 -15.67
C GLU A 104 -12.94 13.04 -17.08
N LEU A 105 -12.46 11.94 -17.66
CA LEU A 105 -13.02 11.30 -18.85
C LEU A 105 -13.59 9.93 -18.46
N THR A 106 -14.86 9.70 -18.79
CA THR A 106 -15.49 8.38 -18.71
C THR A 106 -15.79 7.89 -20.13
N ILE A 107 -15.37 6.67 -20.47
CA ILE A 107 -15.69 6.02 -21.74
C ILE A 107 -16.47 4.75 -21.45
N THR A 108 -17.67 4.62 -22.01
CA THR A 108 -18.49 3.42 -21.89
C THR A 108 -18.25 2.48 -23.06
N LEU A 109 -17.88 1.24 -22.75
CA LEU A 109 -17.82 0.12 -23.68
C LEU A 109 -18.89 -0.91 -23.30
N ARG A 110 -19.41 -1.65 -24.27
CA ARG A 110 -20.26 -2.82 -24.02
C ARG A 110 -19.81 -4.01 -24.84
N ASP A 111 -20.08 -5.21 -24.36
CA ASP A 111 -19.99 -6.39 -25.19
C ASP A 111 -21.13 -6.38 -26.21
N ALA A 112 -20.82 -6.49 -27.49
CA ALA A 112 -21.80 -6.51 -28.57
C ALA A 112 -22.75 -7.72 -28.51
N HIS A 113 -22.36 -8.78 -27.78
CA HIS A 113 -23.08 -10.05 -27.72
C HIS A 113 -23.51 -10.46 -26.31
N GLY A 114 -23.25 -9.64 -25.30
CA GLY A 114 -23.52 -9.98 -23.91
C GLY A 114 -23.93 -8.78 -23.07
N PRO A 115 -24.41 -9.01 -21.84
CA PRO A 115 -24.91 -7.95 -20.97
C PRO A 115 -23.81 -7.14 -20.25
N LEU A 116 -22.52 -7.42 -20.50
CA LEU A 116 -21.44 -6.68 -19.88
C LEU A 116 -21.33 -5.26 -20.45
N GLU A 117 -21.40 -4.28 -19.56
CA GLU A 117 -21.02 -2.89 -19.79
C GLU A 117 -19.81 -2.54 -18.92
N VAL A 118 -18.86 -1.79 -19.46
CA VAL A 118 -17.68 -1.30 -18.73
C VAL A 118 -17.54 0.20 -18.93
N ALA A 119 -17.63 0.95 -17.85
CA ALA A 119 -17.23 2.35 -17.83
C ALA A 119 -15.76 2.46 -17.42
N LEU A 120 -14.92 2.97 -18.32
CA LEU A 120 -13.51 3.25 -18.09
C LEU A 120 -13.34 4.70 -17.67
N HIS A 121 -12.77 4.93 -16.49
CA HIS A 121 -12.57 6.26 -15.95
C HIS A 121 -11.10 6.65 -16.02
N TYR A 122 -10.86 7.92 -16.34
CA TYR A 122 -9.54 8.55 -16.40
C TYR A 122 -9.63 9.90 -15.69
N GLN A 123 -9.10 9.97 -14.47
CA GLN A 123 -9.00 11.22 -13.71
C GLN A 123 -7.61 11.83 -13.90
N VAL A 124 -7.55 13.07 -14.37
CA VAL A 124 -6.32 13.82 -14.52
C VAL A 124 -6.02 14.60 -13.24
N PHE A 125 -4.78 14.55 -12.77
CA PHE A 125 -4.27 15.39 -11.68
C PHE A 125 -3.19 16.31 -12.24
N VAL A 126 -3.62 17.44 -12.82
CA VAL A 126 -2.76 18.33 -13.61
C VAL A 126 -1.53 18.79 -12.84
N ALA A 127 -1.71 19.18 -11.58
CA ALA A 127 -0.65 19.70 -10.71
C ALA A 127 0.39 18.64 -10.29
N HIS A 128 0.10 17.35 -10.49
CA HIS A 128 0.94 16.25 -10.06
C HIS A 128 1.53 15.44 -11.23
N ASP A 129 1.20 15.78 -12.48
CA ASP A 129 1.55 14.99 -13.68
C ASP A 129 1.10 13.51 -13.59
N MET A 130 -0.04 13.27 -12.92
CA MET A 130 -0.57 11.92 -12.67
C MET A 130 -1.94 11.72 -13.33
N ILE A 131 -2.23 10.47 -13.68
CA ILE A 131 -3.55 10.01 -14.12
C ILE A 131 -3.96 8.81 -13.25
N ALA A 132 -5.19 8.82 -12.72
CA ALA A 132 -5.80 7.63 -12.14
C ALA A 132 -6.75 6.98 -13.13
N ARG A 133 -6.73 5.65 -13.20
CA ARG A 133 -7.61 4.82 -14.03
C ARG A 133 -8.29 3.76 -13.18
N TRP A 134 -9.56 3.53 -13.47
CA TRP A 134 -10.33 2.41 -12.93
C TRP A 134 -11.45 2.03 -13.89
N ALA A 135 -12.06 0.88 -13.65
CA ALA A 135 -13.16 0.35 -14.44
C ALA A 135 -14.36 0.05 -13.53
N VAL A 136 -15.56 0.36 -14.03
CA VAL A 136 -16.83 -0.08 -13.43
C VAL A 136 -17.46 -1.10 -14.38
N LEU A 137 -17.43 -2.37 -14.00
CA LEU A 137 -17.99 -3.47 -14.76
C LEU A 137 -19.41 -3.76 -14.27
N SER A 138 -20.41 -3.64 -15.13
CA SER A 138 -21.82 -3.72 -14.78
C SER A 138 -22.52 -4.84 -15.57
N ASN A 139 -23.42 -5.55 -14.91
CA ASN A 139 -24.35 -6.45 -15.58
C ASN A 139 -25.63 -5.70 -15.96
N ARG A 140 -25.88 -5.52 -17.26
CA ARG A 140 -27.07 -4.84 -17.81
C ARG A 140 -28.11 -5.80 -18.37
N GLY A 141 -28.02 -7.09 -18.04
CA GLY A 141 -28.98 -8.11 -18.43
C GLY A 141 -29.66 -8.74 -17.22
N ASP A 142 -30.59 -9.66 -17.51
CA ASP A 142 -31.42 -10.30 -16.48
C ASP A 142 -30.75 -11.53 -15.84
N ALA A 143 -29.76 -12.12 -16.51
CA ALA A 143 -29.07 -13.33 -16.06
C ALA A 143 -27.71 -12.99 -15.43
N PRO A 144 -27.30 -13.71 -14.37
CA PRO A 144 -25.99 -13.53 -13.76
C PRO A 144 -24.86 -13.98 -14.71
N PHE A 145 -23.68 -13.41 -14.53
CA PHE A 145 -22.44 -13.96 -15.07
C PHE A 145 -21.33 -13.91 -14.03
N GLU A 146 -20.27 -14.67 -14.28
CA GLU A 146 -19.10 -14.72 -13.41
C GLU A 146 -17.95 -13.92 -14.02
N LEU A 147 -17.42 -12.94 -13.31
CA LEU A 147 -16.14 -12.30 -13.62
C LEU A 147 -14.99 -13.17 -13.11
N ASN A 148 -14.05 -13.48 -13.99
CA ASN A 148 -12.84 -14.25 -13.67
C ASN A 148 -11.56 -13.38 -13.66
N ARG A 149 -11.64 -12.15 -14.17
CA ARG A 149 -10.56 -11.14 -14.09
C ARG A 149 -11.15 -9.75 -14.27
N ALA A 150 -10.62 -8.79 -13.51
CA ALA A 150 -10.89 -7.37 -13.68
C ALA A 150 -9.66 -6.54 -13.27
N PHE A 151 -8.78 -6.25 -14.24
CA PHE A 151 -7.71 -5.28 -14.04
C PHE A 151 -8.25 -3.86 -14.00
N SER A 152 -7.53 -2.97 -13.32
CA SER A 152 -7.89 -1.56 -13.21
C SER A 152 -7.45 -0.76 -14.43
N ALA A 153 -6.32 -1.12 -15.04
CA ALA A 153 -5.77 -0.47 -16.21
C ALA A 153 -4.77 -1.37 -16.95
N GLN A 154 -4.57 -1.07 -18.24
CA GLN A 154 -3.41 -1.49 -19.02
C GLN A 154 -2.68 -0.27 -19.57
N TRP A 155 -1.44 -0.09 -19.14
CA TRP A 155 -0.58 1.01 -19.54
C TRP A 155 0.29 0.57 -20.72
N HIS A 156 0.20 1.28 -21.83
CA HIS A 156 1.00 1.03 -23.03
C HIS A 156 2.21 1.94 -23.04
N LEU A 157 3.39 1.36 -23.24
CA LEU A 157 4.62 2.14 -23.40
C LEU A 157 4.83 2.45 -24.89
N PRO A 158 5.61 3.50 -25.22
CA PRO A 158 5.98 3.77 -26.60
C PRO A 158 6.56 2.53 -27.31
N PRO A 159 6.19 2.28 -28.58
CA PRO A 159 6.76 1.17 -29.34
C PRO A 159 8.27 1.32 -29.50
N GLY A 160 9.02 0.26 -29.21
CA GLY A 160 10.41 0.15 -29.66
C GLY A 160 11.50 0.65 -28.71
N GLU A 161 11.61 0.08 -27.50
CA GLU A 161 12.80 0.19 -26.65
C GLU A 161 13.05 -1.14 -25.90
N LYS A 162 14.26 -1.30 -25.36
CA LYS A 162 14.54 -2.33 -24.35
C LYS A 162 14.22 -1.72 -23.00
N TYR A 163 13.07 -2.08 -22.43
CA TYR A 163 12.67 -1.59 -21.12
C TYR A 163 13.30 -2.38 -19.98
N GLN A 164 13.66 -1.69 -18.90
CA GLN A 164 13.93 -2.25 -17.59
C GLN A 164 12.68 -2.09 -16.72
N LEU A 165 12.25 -3.16 -16.05
CA LEU A 165 11.24 -3.08 -15.00
C LEU A 165 11.95 -2.94 -13.66
N THR A 166 11.72 -1.82 -13.00
CA THR A 166 12.07 -1.59 -11.59
C THR A 166 10.85 -1.82 -10.72
N HIS A 167 11.00 -2.61 -9.67
CA HIS A 167 9.91 -2.92 -8.73
C HIS A 167 10.44 -3.08 -7.30
N LEU A 168 9.52 -3.00 -6.34
CA LEU A 168 9.82 -3.20 -4.93
C LEU A 168 9.51 -4.65 -4.54
N ALA A 169 10.49 -5.37 -4.00
CA ALA A 169 10.32 -6.72 -3.50
C ALA A 169 11.07 -6.94 -2.18
N GLY A 170 10.81 -8.05 -1.50
CA GLY A 170 11.44 -8.31 -0.21
C GLY A 170 10.93 -9.53 0.53
N ARG A 171 11.08 -9.46 1.85
CA ARG A 171 10.49 -10.36 2.85
C ARG A 171 10.37 -9.59 4.17
N TRP A 172 9.70 -10.17 5.15
CA TRP A 172 9.74 -9.65 6.52
C TRP A 172 11.21 -9.42 6.95
N PHE A 173 11.48 -8.25 7.56
CA PHE A 173 12.80 -7.68 7.87
C PHE A 173 13.62 -7.10 6.68
N GLU A 174 13.17 -7.23 5.44
CA GLU A 174 13.86 -6.75 4.23
C GLU A 174 12.86 -6.21 3.20
N GLU A 175 11.91 -5.40 3.65
CA GLU A 175 10.85 -4.82 2.84
C GLU A 175 11.38 -3.78 1.83
N PHE A 176 10.63 -3.53 0.76
CA PHE A 176 10.88 -2.47 -0.22
C PHE A 176 12.31 -2.45 -0.80
N ARG A 177 12.92 -3.61 -1.06
CA ARG A 177 14.18 -3.63 -1.82
C ARG A 177 13.89 -3.31 -3.27
N LEU A 178 14.70 -2.43 -3.85
CA LEU A 178 14.66 -2.15 -5.28
C LEU A 178 15.29 -3.31 -6.05
N HIS A 179 14.52 -3.81 -7.02
CA HIS A 179 14.96 -4.78 -8.00
C HIS A 179 14.73 -4.19 -9.38
N GLN A 180 15.73 -4.33 -10.25
CA GLN A 180 15.64 -3.91 -11.64
C GLN A 180 16.02 -5.09 -12.53
N ALA A 181 15.20 -5.35 -13.55
CA ALA A 181 15.43 -6.43 -14.50
C ALA A 181 14.94 -6.06 -15.91
N PRO A 182 15.61 -6.54 -16.98
CA PRO A 182 15.16 -6.27 -18.34
C PRO A 182 13.85 -6.98 -18.64
N LEU A 183 12.92 -6.29 -19.31
CA LEU A 183 11.74 -6.91 -19.87
C LEU A 183 12.08 -7.62 -21.18
N THR A 184 12.19 -8.94 -21.10
CA THR A 184 12.32 -9.83 -22.26
C THR A 184 10.96 -10.17 -22.84
N SER A 185 10.93 -10.72 -24.05
CA SER A 185 9.69 -11.23 -24.65
C SER A 185 9.01 -12.23 -23.72
N GLY A 186 7.69 -12.11 -23.59
CA GLY A 186 6.87 -12.86 -22.63
C GLY A 186 6.29 -11.98 -21.53
N VAL A 187 5.75 -12.62 -20.49
CA VAL A 187 5.05 -11.97 -19.37
C VAL A 187 5.87 -12.07 -18.10
N THR A 188 6.14 -10.92 -17.46
CA THR A 188 6.65 -10.85 -16.08
C THR A 188 5.48 -10.54 -15.15
N VAL A 189 5.26 -11.40 -14.15
CA VAL A 189 4.17 -11.26 -13.19
C VAL A 189 4.72 -10.89 -11.81
N LEU A 190 4.17 -9.81 -11.24
CA LEU A 190 4.34 -9.44 -9.83
C LEU A 190 2.98 -9.48 -9.16
N GLU A 191 2.85 -10.10 -8.00
CA GLU A 191 1.54 -10.25 -7.36
C GLU A 191 1.62 -10.54 -5.87
N SER A 192 0.49 -10.31 -5.19
CA SER A 192 0.23 -10.85 -3.86
C SER A 192 -0.94 -11.81 -3.85
N ARG A 193 -0.80 -12.88 -3.06
CA ARG A 193 -1.76 -13.98 -2.86
C ARG A 193 -2.00 -14.25 -1.37
N ARG A 194 -1.94 -13.19 -0.54
CA ARG A 194 -1.80 -13.27 0.91
C ARG A 194 -2.97 -12.67 1.70
N ILE A 195 -3.98 -12.14 1.02
CA ILE A 195 -5.06 -11.24 1.52
C ILE A 195 -4.60 -9.81 1.83
N THR A 196 -3.30 -9.56 1.77
CA THR A 196 -2.65 -8.25 1.97
C THR A 196 -1.73 -7.94 0.79
N THR A 197 -1.26 -6.69 0.66
CA THR A 197 -0.26 -6.32 -0.36
C THR A 197 1.08 -7.03 -0.20
N SER A 198 1.49 -7.33 1.03
CA SER A 198 2.62 -8.17 1.46
C SER A 198 3.99 -7.52 1.56
N HIS A 199 4.86 -8.13 2.40
CA HIS A 199 6.30 -7.84 2.46
C HIS A 199 7.07 -8.27 1.20
N ARG A 200 6.45 -9.11 0.34
CA ARG A 200 7.13 -9.77 -0.79
C ARG A 200 7.23 -8.87 -2.00
N HIS A 201 6.17 -8.13 -2.30
CA HIS A 201 6.08 -7.20 -3.41
C HIS A 201 5.19 -6.03 -2.99
N ALA A 202 5.57 -4.81 -3.34
CA ALA A 202 4.65 -3.68 -3.31
C ALA A 202 3.95 -3.52 -4.67
N PRO A 203 2.70 -3.05 -4.73
CA PRO A 203 1.95 -2.87 -5.98
C PRO A 203 2.44 -1.62 -6.74
N TRP A 204 3.73 -1.53 -7.02
CA TRP A 204 4.39 -0.40 -7.68
C TRP A 204 5.33 -0.88 -8.77
N PHE A 205 5.42 -0.10 -9.84
CA PHE A 205 6.33 -0.32 -10.94
C PHE A 205 6.96 1.00 -11.40
N ALA A 206 8.15 0.89 -11.97
CA ALA A 206 8.74 1.90 -12.81
C ALA A 206 9.42 1.24 -14.02
N LEU A 207 9.35 1.86 -15.17
CA LEU A 207 9.96 1.41 -16.42
C LEU A 207 10.79 2.52 -17.03
N ASP A 208 11.97 2.17 -17.51
CA ASP A 208 12.87 3.07 -18.22
C ASP A 208 13.60 2.33 -19.35
N SER A 209 14.24 3.07 -20.25
CA SER A 209 14.94 2.55 -21.43
C SER A 209 16.35 1.99 -21.13
N GLY A 210 16.72 1.88 -19.84
CA GLY A 210 18.03 1.46 -19.35
C GLY A 210 19.05 2.60 -19.19
N ASN A 211 18.60 3.85 -19.22
CA ASN A 211 19.45 5.05 -19.16
C ASN A 211 18.99 6.10 -18.14
N ALA A 212 17.90 5.85 -17.40
CA ALA A 212 17.46 6.74 -16.34
C ALA A 212 18.29 6.56 -15.06
N ASP A 213 18.52 7.67 -14.36
CA ASP A 213 19.09 7.71 -13.02
C ASP A 213 18.13 8.47 -12.07
N GLU A 214 18.57 8.85 -10.87
CA GLU A 214 17.72 9.57 -9.91
C GLU A 214 17.35 11.00 -10.36
N ASP A 215 18.14 11.60 -11.26
CA ASP A 215 18.03 13.03 -11.59
C ASP A 215 17.59 13.29 -13.06
N ARG A 216 17.72 12.29 -13.94
CA ARG A 216 17.40 12.42 -15.38
C ARG A 216 16.96 11.12 -16.02
N GLY A 217 16.31 11.23 -17.16
CA GLY A 217 15.88 10.12 -18.00
C GLY A 217 14.38 9.86 -17.91
N GLY A 218 13.83 9.25 -18.95
CA GLY A 218 12.41 8.94 -19.06
C GLY A 218 12.03 7.78 -18.15
N VAL A 219 11.07 8.00 -17.24
CA VAL A 219 10.54 6.97 -16.34
C VAL A 219 9.01 6.98 -16.41
N TRP A 220 8.44 5.83 -16.78
CA TRP A 220 7.01 5.55 -16.63
C TRP A 220 6.79 4.82 -15.33
N PHE A 221 5.91 5.30 -14.47
CA PHE A 221 5.74 4.74 -13.12
C PHE A 221 4.28 4.69 -12.72
N GLY A 222 3.98 3.87 -11.73
CA GLY A 222 2.62 3.74 -11.25
C GLY A 222 2.46 2.80 -10.07
N THR A 223 1.26 2.79 -9.51
CA THR A 223 0.89 1.93 -8.38
C THR A 223 -0.61 1.62 -8.36
N LEU A 224 -1.01 0.58 -7.61
CA LEU A 224 -2.41 0.27 -7.35
C LEU A 224 -2.80 0.68 -5.92
N ALA A 225 -3.86 1.46 -5.77
CA ALA A 225 -4.43 1.83 -4.48
C ALA A 225 -5.35 0.73 -3.94
N TRP A 226 -4.76 -0.41 -3.57
CA TRP A 226 -5.48 -1.59 -3.08
C TRP A 226 -4.67 -2.31 -2.00
N SER A 227 -5.34 -2.81 -0.96
CA SER A 227 -4.69 -3.41 0.21
C SER A 227 -4.82 -4.93 0.31
N GLY A 228 -5.42 -5.57 -0.70
CA GLY A 228 -5.61 -7.02 -0.78
C GLY A 228 -4.66 -7.70 -1.77
N ASN A 229 -5.14 -8.80 -2.36
CA ASN A 229 -4.45 -9.46 -3.46
C ASN A 229 -4.51 -8.58 -4.72
N TRP A 230 -3.37 -8.42 -5.38
CA TRP A 230 -3.20 -7.62 -6.59
C TRP A 230 -2.27 -8.34 -7.57
N LYS A 231 -2.31 -7.92 -8.84
CA LYS A 231 -1.41 -8.42 -9.89
C LYS A 231 -0.97 -7.29 -10.82
N ILE A 232 0.30 -7.35 -11.20
CA ILE A 232 0.90 -6.66 -12.34
C ILE A 232 1.32 -7.74 -13.34
N ALA A 233 0.92 -7.59 -14.60
CA ALA A 233 1.40 -8.37 -15.72
C ALA A 233 2.06 -7.42 -16.73
N ALA A 234 3.39 -7.39 -16.74
CA ALA A 234 4.18 -6.65 -17.71
C ALA A 234 4.54 -7.59 -18.87
N GLU A 235 3.97 -7.34 -20.04
CA GLU A 235 4.14 -8.18 -21.20
C GLU A 235 4.85 -7.43 -22.32
N ARG A 236 5.84 -8.11 -22.91
CA ARG A 236 6.48 -7.68 -24.15
C ARG A 236 6.18 -8.70 -25.25
N THR A 237 5.47 -8.25 -26.26
CA THR A 237 5.04 -9.09 -27.38
C THR A 237 6.17 -9.35 -28.37
N GLU A 238 5.98 -10.33 -29.23
CA GLU A 238 6.82 -10.66 -30.38
C GLU A 238 6.95 -9.50 -31.38
N PHE A 239 5.96 -8.59 -31.42
CA PHE A 239 5.96 -7.39 -32.25
C PHE A 239 6.67 -6.19 -31.59
N GLY A 240 7.26 -6.37 -30.40
CA GLY A 240 8.02 -5.34 -29.70
C GLY A 240 7.16 -4.30 -28.99
N SER A 241 5.83 -4.49 -28.92
CA SER A 241 4.95 -3.72 -28.06
C SER A 241 5.19 -4.13 -26.60
N THR A 242 5.18 -3.15 -25.70
CA THR A 242 5.29 -3.39 -24.25
C THR A 242 4.11 -2.73 -23.56
N TYR A 243 3.43 -3.46 -22.71
CA TYR A 243 2.37 -2.92 -21.87
C TYR A 243 2.40 -3.58 -20.50
N LEU A 244 1.76 -2.91 -19.55
CA LEU A 244 1.66 -3.33 -18.16
C LEU A 244 0.21 -3.26 -17.72
N ALA A 245 -0.39 -4.42 -17.48
CA ALA A 245 -1.72 -4.51 -16.88
C ALA A 245 -1.60 -4.59 -15.35
N ILE A 246 -2.48 -3.90 -14.63
CA ILE A 246 -2.46 -3.82 -13.16
C ILE A 246 -3.88 -3.81 -12.59
N GLY A 247 -4.11 -4.56 -11.51
CA GLY A 247 -5.39 -4.54 -10.80
C GLY A 247 -5.57 -5.70 -9.83
N LEU A 248 -6.82 -6.13 -9.67
CA LEU A 248 -7.20 -7.25 -8.81
C LEU A 248 -6.49 -8.54 -9.27
N ASN A 249 -6.05 -9.36 -8.31
CA ASN A 249 -5.42 -10.64 -8.65
C ASN A 249 -6.47 -11.66 -9.09
N ASP A 250 -6.19 -12.36 -10.19
CA ASP A 250 -7.03 -13.41 -10.78
C ASP A 250 -6.57 -14.86 -10.47
N TRP A 251 -5.64 -15.06 -9.52
CA TRP A 251 -5.11 -16.39 -9.16
C TRP A 251 -6.17 -17.35 -8.56
N ASP A 252 -7.10 -16.81 -7.77
CA ASP A 252 -8.21 -17.53 -7.15
C ASP A 252 -9.46 -16.63 -7.13
N PHE A 253 -9.75 -16.01 -8.27
CA PHE A 253 -10.80 -14.99 -8.40
C PHE A 253 -11.99 -15.50 -9.20
N ALA A 254 -13.16 -15.40 -8.59
CA ALA A 254 -14.43 -15.42 -9.26
C ALA A 254 -15.37 -14.47 -8.51
N LEU A 255 -16.11 -13.66 -9.25
CA LEU A 255 -17.15 -12.80 -8.72
C LEU A 255 -18.42 -12.97 -9.55
N ARG A 256 -19.47 -13.46 -8.93
CA ARG A 256 -20.80 -13.46 -9.53
C ARG A 256 -21.34 -12.03 -9.55
N LEU A 257 -21.77 -11.57 -10.72
CA LEU A 257 -22.53 -10.33 -10.88
C LEU A 257 -23.96 -10.67 -11.30
N ASP A 258 -24.91 -10.48 -10.38
CA ASP A 258 -26.35 -10.55 -10.70
C ASP A 258 -26.79 -9.33 -11.53
N ALA A 259 -28.03 -9.35 -12.01
CA ALA A 259 -28.63 -8.24 -12.75
C ALA A 259 -28.46 -6.90 -11.99
N ASP A 260 -28.10 -5.84 -12.72
CA ASP A 260 -27.86 -4.48 -12.23
C ASP A 260 -26.73 -4.33 -11.19
N GLN A 261 -26.00 -5.40 -10.85
CA GLN A 261 -24.83 -5.32 -10.00
C GLN A 261 -23.61 -4.81 -10.77
N SER A 262 -22.67 -4.22 -10.04
CA SER A 262 -21.44 -3.68 -10.61
C SER A 262 -20.24 -3.92 -9.70
N LEU A 263 -19.07 -4.11 -10.32
CA LEU A 263 -17.77 -4.11 -9.67
C LEU A 263 -17.01 -2.83 -10.06
N THR A 264 -16.59 -2.05 -9.07
CA THR A 264 -15.61 -0.97 -9.27
C THR A 264 -14.22 -1.49 -8.92
N THR A 265 -13.28 -1.42 -9.85
CA THR A 265 -11.89 -1.83 -9.61
C THR A 265 -11.12 -0.76 -8.80
N PRO A 266 -10.03 -1.13 -8.10
CA PRO A 266 -9.21 -0.15 -7.39
C PRO A 266 -8.55 0.85 -8.32
N LEU A 267 -8.13 2.02 -7.82
CA LEU A 267 -7.44 3.02 -8.63
C LEU A 267 -6.04 2.54 -9.03
N ALA A 268 -5.76 2.48 -10.33
CA ALA A 268 -4.42 2.38 -10.88
C ALA A 268 -3.91 3.78 -11.21
N LEU A 269 -2.85 4.20 -10.53
CA LEU A 269 -2.19 5.49 -10.73
C LEU A 269 -1.02 5.31 -11.68
N GLY A 270 -0.87 6.22 -12.63
CA GLY A 270 0.23 6.22 -13.59
C GLY A 270 0.72 7.64 -13.90
N GLY A 271 2.03 7.76 -14.10
CA GLY A 271 2.67 9.01 -14.51
C GLY A 271 3.91 8.77 -15.37
N TYR A 272 4.43 9.84 -15.94
CA TYR A 272 5.68 9.87 -16.68
C TYR A 272 6.52 11.07 -16.24
N THR A 273 7.84 10.96 -16.33
CA THR A 273 8.74 12.11 -16.16
C THR A 273 10.04 11.91 -16.93
N ASN A 274 10.72 13.00 -17.27
CA ASN A 274 12.10 13.00 -17.79
C ASN A 274 13.15 13.34 -16.72
N GLU A 275 12.73 13.52 -15.48
CA GLU A 275 13.56 13.91 -14.33
C GLU A 275 14.03 12.69 -13.51
N GLY A 276 14.10 11.51 -14.14
CA GLY A 276 14.58 10.29 -13.49
C GLY A 276 13.66 9.74 -12.39
N PHE A 277 14.16 8.76 -11.64
CA PHE A 277 13.45 8.11 -10.52
C PHE A 277 13.11 9.08 -9.39
N GLY A 278 13.96 10.08 -9.14
CA GLY A 278 13.68 11.14 -8.18
C GLY A 278 12.50 12.01 -8.62
N GLY A 279 12.38 12.31 -9.92
CA GLY A 279 11.22 13.01 -10.47
C GLY A 279 9.92 12.24 -10.35
N ALA A 280 9.98 10.91 -10.50
CA ALA A 280 8.85 10.01 -10.38
C ALA A 280 8.36 9.91 -8.93
N SER A 281 9.28 9.65 -8.00
CA SER A 281 8.96 9.55 -6.57
C SER A 281 8.38 10.85 -6.00
N ARG A 282 8.92 12.03 -6.36
CA ARG A 282 8.37 13.31 -5.92
C ARG A 282 6.92 13.53 -6.36
N ARG A 283 6.55 13.16 -7.59
CA ARG A 283 5.16 13.25 -8.09
C ARG A 283 4.22 12.34 -7.31
N LEU A 284 4.63 11.12 -7.02
CA LEU A 284 3.89 10.20 -6.13
C LEU A 284 3.76 10.79 -4.72
N HIS A 285 4.83 11.36 -4.17
CA HIS A 285 4.82 11.97 -2.84
C HIS A 285 3.87 13.18 -2.75
N ASP A 286 3.89 14.05 -3.76
CA ASP A 286 2.99 15.20 -3.85
C ASP A 286 1.53 14.74 -3.97
N TYR A 287 1.27 13.73 -4.81
CA TYR A 287 -0.05 13.12 -4.92
C TYR A 287 -0.53 12.52 -3.58
N VAL A 288 0.33 11.78 -2.88
CA VAL A 288 -0.01 11.18 -1.58
C VAL A 288 -0.40 12.24 -0.57
N ARG A 289 0.38 13.32 -0.46
CA ARG A 289 0.06 14.45 0.42
C ARG A 289 -1.23 15.16 -0.02
N ALA A 290 -1.46 15.36 -1.30
CA ALA A 290 -2.64 16.12 -1.74
C ALA A 290 -3.95 15.31 -1.68
N HIS A 291 -3.89 14.00 -1.91
CA HIS A 291 -5.08 13.21 -2.25
C HIS A 291 -5.25 11.89 -1.51
N VAL A 292 -4.22 11.40 -0.81
CA VAL A 292 -4.28 10.08 -0.16
C VAL A 292 -4.34 10.20 1.35
N VAL A 293 -3.32 10.79 1.97
CA VAL A 293 -3.27 10.82 3.44
C VAL A 293 -4.29 11.79 4.00
N PRO A 294 -4.90 11.51 5.16
CA PRO A 294 -6.05 12.32 5.56
C PRO A 294 -5.63 13.58 6.35
N HIS A 295 -4.41 13.60 6.92
CA HIS A 295 -3.82 14.80 7.53
C HIS A 295 -2.46 15.14 6.91
N PRO A 296 -2.43 15.76 5.72
CA PRO A 296 -1.19 15.97 4.99
C PRO A 296 -0.22 16.99 5.58
N GLU A 297 -0.75 17.97 6.32
CA GLU A 297 0.03 18.99 7.02
C GLU A 297 0.43 18.55 8.44
N LEU A 298 0.13 17.30 8.83
CA LEU A 298 0.44 16.79 10.15
C LEU A 298 1.96 16.67 10.32
N THR A 299 2.50 17.43 11.26
CA THR A 299 3.81 17.12 11.82
C THR A 299 3.63 16.02 12.85
N HIS A 300 4.06 14.82 12.52
CA HIS A 300 3.97 13.67 13.41
C HIS A 300 4.72 13.91 14.73
N LYS A 301 4.15 13.40 15.82
CA LYS A 301 4.76 13.47 17.15
C LYS A 301 5.92 12.49 17.25
N VAL A 302 6.97 12.85 17.99
CA VAL A 302 7.96 11.82 18.38
C VAL A 302 7.32 10.92 19.41
N LEU A 303 7.20 9.63 19.06
CA LEU A 303 6.61 8.65 19.97
C LEU A 303 7.64 7.75 20.64
N TYR A 304 7.28 7.26 21.81
CA TYR A 304 7.93 6.13 22.47
C TYR A 304 7.00 4.92 22.40
N ASN A 305 7.48 3.80 21.86
CA ASN A 305 6.73 2.55 21.83
C ASN A 305 7.31 1.55 22.84
N SER A 306 6.46 0.95 23.69
CA SER A 306 6.90 0.08 24.78
C SER A 306 7.25 -1.36 24.39
N TRP A 307 7.01 -1.81 23.14
CA TRP A 307 7.19 -3.20 22.72
C TRP A 307 8.56 -3.78 23.06
N GLU A 308 9.64 -3.16 22.58
CA GLU A 308 11.01 -3.67 22.79
C GLU A 308 11.37 -3.70 24.27
N ALA A 309 10.76 -2.84 25.09
CA ALA A 309 11.07 -2.67 26.51
C ALA A 309 10.43 -3.74 27.40
N THR A 310 9.17 -4.10 27.15
CA THR A 310 8.40 -4.99 28.02
C THR A 310 7.95 -6.27 27.35
N THR A 311 7.89 -6.33 26.02
CA THR A 311 7.18 -7.41 25.30
C THR A 311 5.81 -7.64 25.94
N PHE A 312 5.49 -8.85 26.41
CA PHE A 312 4.22 -9.15 27.08
C PHE A 312 4.19 -8.87 28.59
N ALA A 313 5.33 -8.52 29.21
CA ALA A 313 5.44 -8.17 30.63
C ALA A 313 4.94 -6.74 30.91
N VAL A 314 3.74 -6.44 30.43
CA VAL A 314 3.05 -5.16 30.55
C VAL A 314 2.14 -5.18 31.77
N ASP A 315 2.25 -4.14 32.59
CA ASP A 315 1.35 -3.81 33.69
C ASP A 315 1.35 -2.28 33.94
N GLU A 316 0.39 -1.77 34.71
CA GLU A 316 0.31 -0.33 34.98
C GLU A 316 1.62 0.26 35.58
N PRO A 317 2.25 -0.34 36.61
CA PRO A 317 3.49 0.22 37.18
C PRO A 317 4.67 0.27 36.20
N SER A 318 4.85 -0.75 35.36
CA SER A 318 5.92 -0.77 34.36
C SER A 318 5.73 0.29 33.28
N GLN A 319 4.49 0.50 32.82
CA GLN A 319 4.19 1.51 31.81
C GLN A 319 4.29 2.93 32.37
N VAL A 320 3.90 3.16 33.62
CA VAL A 320 4.12 4.45 34.32
C VAL A 320 5.61 4.78 34.36
N ALA A 321 6.46 3.84 34.78
CA ALA A 321 7.91 4.07 34.83
C ALA A 321 8.52 4.37 33.44
N LEU A 322 8.04 3.70 32.38
CA LEU A 322 8.47 3.99 31.01
C LEU A 322 7.99 5.37 30.53
N ALA A 323 6.78 5.78 30.91
CA ALA A 323 6.24 7.09 30.57
C ALA A 323 7.04 8.22 31.22
N GLU A 324 7.42 8.10 32.49
CA GLU A 324 8.29 9.07 33.18
C GLU A 324 9.63 9.23 32.44
N ILE A 325 10.25 8.12 32.03
CA ILE A 325 11.50 8.14 31.25
C ILE A 325 11.29 8.79 29.88
N ALA A 326 10.20 8.47 29.20
CA ALA A 326 9.87 9.06 27.90
C ALA A 326 9.69 10.58 28.00
N ALA A 327 9.01 11.04 29.05
CA ALA A 327 8.83 12.47 29.33
C ALA A 327 10.16 13.17 29.61
N GLU A 328 11.06 12.58 30.41
CA GLU A 328 12.41 13.11 30.66
C GLU A 328 13.23 13.28 29.36
N LEU A 329 12.98 12.43 28.35
CA LEU A 329 13.64 12.51 27.05
C LEU A 329 13.04 13.60 26.15
N GLY A 330 11.82 14.07 26.42
CA GLY A 330 11.08 15.00 25.57
C GLY A 330 10.21 14.32 24.51
N VAL A 331 9.81 13.07 24.72
CA VAL A 331 8.84 12.37 23.86
C VAL A 331 7.49 13.09 23.94
N GLU A 332 6.73 13.11 22.85
CA GLU A 332 5.43 13.81 22.74
C GLU A 332 4.23 12.85 22.80
N LEU A 333 4.45 11.56 22.50
CA LEU A 333 3.42 10.52 22.44
C LEU A 333 3.95 9.21 23.06
N PHE A 334 3.29 8.69 24.07
CA PHE A 334 3.61 7.37 24.65
C PHE A 334 2.65 6.31 24.11
N VAL A 335 3.17 5.29 23.45
CA VAL A 335 2.39 4.19 22.86
C VAL A 335 2.62 2.92 23.66
N MET A 336 1.55 2.43 24.29
CA MET A 336 1.53 1.10 24.91
C MET A 336 1.26 0.04 23.84
N ASP A 337 2.22 -0.86 23.62
CA ASP A 337 2.14 -1.90 22.60
C ASP A 337 1.39 -3.16 23.09
N ASP A 338 1.53 -4.31 22.40
CA ASP A 338 0.81 -5.57 22.70
C ASP A 338 0.99 -6.02 24.17
N GLY A 339 -0.03 -6.70 24.71
CA GLY A 339 -0.02 -7.25 26.07
C GLY A 339 -0.95 -6.56 27.08
N TRP A 340 -1.72 -5.55 26.68
CA TRP A 340 -2.57 -4.79 27.62
C TRP A 340 -3.96 -5.41 27.88
N PHE A 341 -4.44 -6.24 26.97
CA PHE A 341 -5.80 -6.76 26.95
C PHE A 341 -5.91 -8.17 27.54
N LYS A 342 -7.15 -8.58 27.81
CA LYS A 342 -7.53 -9.76 28.57
C LYS A 342 -6.77 -11.03 28.12
N GLY A 343 -6.05 -11.63 29.06
CA GLY A 343 -5.36 -12.91 28.85
C GLY A 343 -4.10 -12.82 27.96
N ARG A 344 -3.72 -11.63 27.50
CA ARG A 344 -2.58 -11.42 26.61
C ARG A 344 -1.25 -11.39 27.36
N VAL A 345 -0.78 -12.55 27.81
CA VAL A 345 0.52 -12.74 28.48
C VAL A 345 1.60 -13.34 27.56
N SER A 346 1.20 -13.77 26.38
CA SER A 346 2.01 -14.29 25.27
C SER A 346 1.22 -14.16 23.97
N ASP A 347 1.81 -14.51 22.84
CA ASP A 347 1.13 -14.47 21.53
C ASP A 347 0.07 -15.57 21.32
N THR A 348 -0.07 -16.49 22.27
CA THR A 348 -0.94 -17.68 22.21
C THR A 348 -2.40 -17.45 22.66
N ALA A 349 -2.74 -16.27 23.18
CA ALA A 349 -4.06 -16.00 23.75
C ALA A 349 -4.47 -14.53 23.66
N GLY A 350 -5.77 -14.27 23.82
CA GLY A 350 -6.33 -12.94 24.03
C GLY A 350 -6.75 -12.16 22.78
N LEU A 351 -6.19 -12.42 21.58
CA LEU A 351 -6.62 -11.71 20.37
C LEU A 351 -8.11 -11.97 20.13
N GLY A 352 -8.84 -10.89 19.88
CA GLY A 352 -10.29 -10.86 19.86
C GLY A 352 -10.90 -10.23 21.12
N ASP A 353 -10.25 -10.29 22.28
CA ASP A 353 -10.81 -9.82 23.56
C ASP A 353 -10.24 -8.44 23.96
N TRP A 354 -10.68 -7.37 23.28
CA TRP A 354 -10.13 -6.00 23.39
C TRP A 354 -10.54 -5.21 24.64
N THR A 355 -10.55 -5.86 25.81
CA THR A 355 -10.79 -5.23 27.12
C THR A 355 -9.51 -5.26 27.95
N PRO A 356 -9.20 -4.23 28.77
CA PRO A 356 -8.01 -4.23 29.61
C PRO A 356 -7.96 -5.45 30.54
N ASP A 357 -6.80 -6.08 30.66
CA ASP A 357 -6.64 -7.20 31.59
C ASP A 357 -6.72 -6.70 33.04
N SER A 358 -7.70 -7.19 33.80
CA SER A 358 -7.96 -6.72 35.16
C SER A 358 -6.85 -7.04 36.17
N THR A 359 -5.91 -7.93 35.83
CA THR A 359 -4.73 -8.21 36.66
C THR A 359 -3.64 -7.17 36.40
N LYS A 360 -3.45 -6.80 35.12
CA LYS A 360 -2.43 -5.84 34.68
C LYS A 360 -2.85 -4.38 34.90
N PHE A 361 -4.15 -4.12 34.75
CA PHE A 361 -4.81 -2.81 34.82
C PHE A 361 -6.09 -2.91 35.67
N PRO A 362 -5.97 -3.06 37.00
CA PRO A 362 -7.10 -3.32 37.89
C PRO A 362 -8.16 -2.21 37.91
N ASN A 363 -7.79 -1.00 37.50
CA ASN A 363 -8.67 0.17 37.42
C ASN A 363 -8.90 0.62 35.97
N GLY A 364 -8.71 -0.28 34.99
CA GLY A 364 -8.74 0.05 33.57
C GLY A 364 -7.53 0.87 33.11
N LEU A 365 -7.60 1.46 31.91
CA LEU A 365 -6.48 2.21 31.33
C LEU A 365 -6.39 3.66 31.84
N GLN A 366 -7.48 4.19 32.42
CA GLN A 366 -7.59 5.60 32.77
C GLN A 366 -6.45 6.11 33.67
N PRO A 367 -6.01 5.40 34.73
CA PRO A 367 -4.90 5.87 35.57
C PRO A 367 -3.59 6.07 34.79
N LEU A 368 -3.24 5.14 33.89
CA LEU A 368 -2.06 5.26 33.04
C LEU A 368 -2.20 6.42 32.06
N ILE A 369 -3.37 6.57 31.44
CA ILE A 369 -3.64 7.65 30.48
C ILE A 369 -3.52 9.02 31.17
N ASP A 370 -4.12 9.18 32.36
CA ASP A 370 -4.05 10.40 33.14
C ASP A 370 -2.62 10.72 33.56
N HIS A 371 -1.85 9.71 33.96
CA HIS A 371 -0.44 9.89 34.31
C HIS A 371 0.39 10.34 33.11
N VAL A 372 0.26 9.68 31.95
CA VAL A 372 0.93 10.05 30.70
C VAL A 372 0.58 11.48 30.29
N ASN A 373 -0.70 11.86 30.39
CA ASN A 373 -1.17 13.22 30.08
C ASN A 373 -0.63 14.25 31.08
N ALA A 374 -0.53 13.93 32.37
CA ALA A 374 0.03 14.81 33.40
C ALA A 374 1.53 15.07 33.18
N LEU A 375 2.25 14.12 32.55
CA LEU A 375 3.63 14.29 32.10
C LEU A 375 3.77 15.13 30.82
N GLY A 376 2.66 15.58 30.23
CA GLY A 376 2.65 16.42 29.02
C GLY A 376 2.72 15.64 27.70
N MET A 377 2.52 14.32 27.72
CA MET A 377 2.49 13.47 26.53
C MET A 377 1.07 13.04 26.19
N GLU A 378 0.83 12.77 24.90
CA GLU A 378 -0.38 12.04 24.49
C GLU A 378 -0.23 10.54 24.70
N PHE A 379 -1.36 9.83 24.75
CA PHE A 379 -1.39 8.38 24.90
C PHE A 379 -1.83 7.71 23.59
N GLY A 380 -1.12 6.66 23.20
CA GLY A 380 -1.43 5.81 22.06
C GLY A 380 -1.48 4.34 22.45
N LEU A 381 -2.15 3.53 21.63
CA LEU A 381 -2.41 2.13 21.92
C LEU A 381 -2.24 1.25 20.68
N TRP A 382 -1.69 0.05 20.88
CA TRP A 382 -1.63 -0.99 19.86
C TRP A 382 -2.89 -1.87 19.87
N ILE A 383 -3.35 -2.26 18.68
CA ILE A 383 -4.43 -3.23 18.48
C ILE A 383 -4.13 -4.10 17.24
N GLU A 384 -4.69 -5.32 17.18
CA GLU A 384 -4.63 -6.22 16.00
C GLU A 384 -6.04 -6.80 15.69
N PRO A 385 -6.99 -5.95 15.25
CA PRO A 385 -8.43 -6.26 15.28
C PRO A 385 -8.85 -7.35 14.29
N GLU A 386 -8.00 -7.65 13.30
CA GLU A 386 -8.28 -8.64 12.26
C GLU A 386 -8.04 -10.09 12.69
N MET A 387 -7.54 -10.29 13.91
CA MET A 387 -7.08 -11.59 14.37
C MET A 387 -7.85 -12.07 15.59
N VAL A 388 -7.85 -13.39 15.75
CA VAL A 388 -8.45 -14.05 16.91
C VAL A 388 -7.58 -15.22 17.34
N ASN A 389 -7.32 -15.37 18.63
CA ASN A 389 -6.68 -16.58 19.16
C ASN A 389 -7.75 -17.64 19.42
N PRO A 390 -7.50 -18.94 19.15
CA PRO A 390 -8.39 -20.01 19.59
C PRO A 390 -8.66 -19.99 21.10
N ASN A 391 -7.66 -19.54 21.88
CA ASN A 391 -7.82 -19.23 23.29
C ASN A 391 -8.23 -17.75 23.52
N SER A 392 -9.46 -17.42 23.14
CA SER A 392 -10.14 -16.14 23.43
C SER A 392 -11.62 -16.40 23.73
N ASP A 393 -12.28 -15.50 24.43
CA ASP A 393 -13.73 -15.56 24.62
C ASP A 393 -14.46 -15.38 23.29
N LEU A 394 -13.99 -14.45 22.45
CA LEU A 394 -14.54 -14.23 21.11
C LEU A 394 -14.58 -15.52 20.28
N TYR A 395 -13.46 -16.26 20.21
CA TYR A 395 -13.43 -17.51 19.43
C TYR A 395 -14.28 -18.62 20.04
N ARG A 396 -14.38 -18.70 21.37
CA ARG A 396 -15.25 -19.68 22.03
C ARG A 396 -16.72 -19.40 21.75
N ALA A 397 -17.10 -18.12 21.68
CA ALA A 397 -18.47 -17.69 21.38
C ALA A 397 -18.79 -17.80 19.88
N HIS A 398 -17.86 -17.40 19.02
CA HIS A 398 -18.03 -17.26 17.58
C HIS A 398 -16.89 -17.92 16.78
N PRO A 399 -16.71 -19.24 16.87
CA PRO A 399 -15.66 -19.92 16.10
C PRO A 399 -15.90 -19.78 14.58
N GLU A 400 -17.12 -19.59 14.12
CA GLU A 400 -17.49 -19.41 12.72
C GLU A 400 -16.99 -18.08 12.13
N TRP A 401 -16.66 -17.09 12.95
CA TRP A 401 -16.14 -15.79 12.49
C TRP A 401 -14.72 -15.86 11.96
N ALA A 402 -13.94 -16.91 12.25
CA ALA A 402 -12.63 -17.09 11.64
C ALA A 402 -12.74 -17.65 10.21
N LEU A 403 -11.84 -17.22 9.31
CA LEU A 403 -11.72 -17.82 7.98
C LEU A 403 -11.43 -19.32 8.09
N HIS A 404 -12.25 -20.15 7.45
CA HIS A 404 -12.10 -21.60 7.51
C HIS A 404 -12.92 -22.32 6.44
N PHE A 405 -12.47 -23.54 6.08
CA PHE A 405 -13.28 -24.49 5.33
C PHE A 405 -13.86 -25.56 6.28
N PRO A 406 -15.15 -25.90 6.19
CA PRO A 406 -15.75 -26.98 6.97
C PRO A 406 -15.01 -28.30 6.73
N GLY A 407 -14.73 -29.05 7.80
CA GLY A 407 -14.02 -30.32 7.73
C GLY A 407 -12.52 -30.21 7.42
N ARG A 408 -11.94 -29.00 7.41
CA ARG A 408 -10.49 -28.79 7.25
C ARG A 408 -9.87 -28.22 8.53
N PRO A 409 -8.59 -28.48 8.80
CA PRO A 409 -7.86 -27.83 9.87
C PRO A 409 -7.85 -26.31 9.69
N ARG A 410 -7.85 -25.58 10.81
CA ARG A 410 -7.63 -24.13 10.85
C ARG A 410 -6.16 -23.92 11.20
N ILE A 411 -5.32 -23.58 10.22
CA ILE A 411 -3.88 -23.51 10.41
C ILE A 411 -3.53 -22.20 11.09
N GLU A 412 -2.92 -22.30 12.26
CA GLU A 412 -2.40 -21.16 13.01
C GLU A 412 -1.02 -20.74 12.49
N ALA A 413 -0.79 -19.44 12.45
CA ALA A 413 0.52 -18.84 12.27
C ALA A 413 0.65 -17.78 13.37
N ARG A 414 1.73 -17.81 14.16
CA ARG A 414 1.83 -17.03 15.41
C ARG A 414 0.64 -17.28 16.36
N ASN A 415 0.18 -18.54 16.43
CA ASN A 415 -0.86 -19.02 17.34
C ASN A 415 -2.24 -18.33 17.21
N GLN A 416 -2.50 -17.64 16.10
CA GLN A 416 -3.73 -16.87 15.86
C GLN A 416 -4.39 -17.28 14.54
N LEU A 417 -5.65 -16.92 14.32
CA LEU A 417 -6.45 -17.07 13.10
C LEU A 417 -6.91 -15.68 12.61
N ILE A 418 -7.40 -15.60 11.37
CA ILE A 418 -7.91 -14.36 10.76
C ILE A 418 -9.43 -14.31 10.90
N LEU A 419 -9.98 -13.21 11.44
CA LEU A 419 -11.41 -12.92 11.45
C LEU A 419 -11.90 -12.59 10.03
N ASN A 420 -13.08 -13.06 9.67
CA ASN A 420 -13.64 -12.87 8.34
C ASN A 420 -14.32 -11.51 8.21
N LEU A 421 -13.56 -10.51 7.76
CA LEU A 421 -14.11 -9.18 7.47
C LEU A 421 -15.12 -9.14 6.32
N ALA A 422 -15.34 -10.21 5.56
CA ALA A 422 -16.45 -10.26 4.60
C ALA A 422 -17.83 -10.38 5.30
N LEU A 423 -17.86 -10.66 6.60
CA LEU A 423 -19.08 -10.78 7.40
C LEU A 423 -19.43 -9.44 8.07
N PRO A 424 -20.63 -8.87 7.84
CA PRO A 424 -21.07 -7.65 8.51
C PRO A 424 -21.04 -7.73 10.04
N GLU A 425 -21.38 -8.88 10.63
CA GLU A 425 -21.38 -9.07 12.07
C GLU A 425 -19.99 -8.96 12.70
N VAL A 426 -18.94 -9.39 11.98
CA VAL A 426 -17.55 -9.21 12.40
C VAL A 426 -17.17 -7.73 12.32
N GLN A 427 -17.57 -7.05 11.24
CA GLN A 427 -17.32 -5.61 11.08
C GLN A 427 -18.00 -4.81 12.19
N ASP A 428 -19.28 -5.08 12.47
CA ASP A 428 -20.08 -4.43 13.51
C ASP A 428 -19.46 -4.64 14.90
N TYR A 429 -19.03 -5.86 15.20
CA TYR A 429 -18.34 -6.18 16.44
C TYR A 429 -17.06 -5.35 16.61
N LEU A 430 -16.21 -5.29 15.58
CA LEU A 430 -14.95 -4.55 15.64
C LEU A 430 -15.20 -3.04 15.75
N ILE A 431 -16.15 -2.51 14.99
CA ILE A 431 -16.54 -1.10 15.05
C ILE A 431 -17.04 -0.76 16.45
N ALA A 432 -18.00 -1.53 17.00
CA ALA A 432 -18.58 -1.25 18.30
C ALA A 432 -17.54 -1.36 19.44
N THR A 433 -16.68 -2.37 19.38
CA THR A 433 -15.65 -2.62 20.39
C THR A 433 -14.60 -1.51 20.40
N LEU A 434 -14.07 -1.14 19.23
CA LEU A 434 -13.04 -0.11 19.12
C LEU A 434 -13.59 1.30 19.32
N ASP A 435 -14.82 1.59 18.89
CA ASP A 435 -15.52 2.85 19.18
C ASP A 435 -15.72 3.03 20.68
N THR A 436 -16.13 1.98 21.38
CA THR A 436 -16.24 2.02 22.86
C THR A 436 -14.88 2.29 23.50
N LEU A 437 -13.83 1.55 23.11
CA LEU A 437 -12.47 1.75 23.61
C LEU A 437 -12.01 3.21 23.43
N LEU A 438 -12.24 3.80 22.24
CA LEU A 438 -11.82 5.17 21.91
C LEU A 438 -12.71 6.26 22.52
N ARG A 439 -13.98 5.99 22.82
CA ARG A 439 -14.85 6.95 23.54
C ARG A 439 -14.56 7.00 25.02
N GLU A 440 -14.28 5.86 25.62
CA GLU A 440 -14.09 5.73 27.07
C GLU A 440 -12.68 6.10 27.52
N ASN A 441 -11.72 6.12 26.59
CA ASN A 441 -10.32 6.36 26.89
C ASN A 441 -9.78 7.46 25.97
N LYS A 442 -9.02 8.40 26.55
CA LYS A 442 -8.40 9.51 25.79
C LYS A 442 -7.16 9.04 25.01
N ILE A 443 -7.39 8.16 24.04
CA ILE A 443 -6.38 7.62 23.12
C ILE A 443 -6.30 8.56 21.91
N ALA A 444 -5.11 9.07 21.63
CA ALA A 444 -4.85 9.99 20.52
C ALA A 444 -4.18 9.32 19.31
N PHE A 445 -3.68 8.09 19.49
CA PHE A 445 -2.97 7.36 18.44
C PHE A 445 -3.28 5.87 18.50
N ILE A 446 -3.50 5.25 17.35
CA ILE A 446 -3.67 3.81 17.20
C ILE A 446 -2.62 3.24 16.26
N LYS A 447 -1.87 2.24 16.75
CA LYS A 447 -1.08 1.33 15.91
C LYS A 447 -1.93 0.09 15.62
N TRP A 448 -2.45 0.00 14.39
CA TRP A 448 -3.28 -1.12 13.94
C TRP A 448 -2.41 -2.15 13.22
N ASP A 449 -2.31 -3.34 13.79
CA ASP A 449 -1.44 -4.41 13.30
C ASP A 449 -2.20 -5.56 12.63
N MET A 450 -1.46 -6.43 11.92
CA MET A 450 -1.94 -7.61 11.21
C MET A 450 -0.77 -8.58 10.95
N ASN A 451 -0.61 -9.61 11.77
CA ASN A 451 0.64 -10.37 11.88
C ASN A 451 0.65 -11.76 11.24
N ARG A 452 -0.29 -12.05 10.32
CA ARG A 452 -0.22 -13.30 9.54
C ARG A 452 -0.83 -13.18 8.16
N ASN A 453 -0.37 -14.02 7.24
CA ASN A 453 -1.01 -14.19 5.95
C ASN A 453 -2.15 -15.22 6.04
N VAL A 454 -3.09 -15.14 5.11
CA VAL A 454 -4.15 -16.16 4.99
C VAL A 454 -3.59 -17.51 4.56
N SER A 455 -4.20 -18.59 5.05
CA SER A 455 -3.89 -19.98 4.70
C SER A 455 -5.12 -20.70 4.18
N GLU A 456 -6.23 -20.64 4.92
CA GLU A 456 -7.53 -21.20 4.54
C GLU A 456 -8.53 -20.06 4.27
N PRO A 457 -8.59 -19.51 3.05
CA PRO A 457 -9.50 -18.42 2.67
C PRO A 457 -10.95 -18.94 2.50
N GLY A 458 -11.44 -19.71 3.46
CA GLY A 458 -12.78 -20.27 3.42
C GLY A 458 -13.82 -19.24 3.82
N PHE A 459 -14.80 -19.06 2.93
CA PHE A 459 -15.94 -18.17 3.10
C PHE A 459 -17.22 -18.92 2.72
N LEU A 460 -18.16 -19.01 3.64
CA LEU A 460 -19.41 -19.77 3.48
C LEU A 460 -20.48 -18.92 2.80
N ALA A 461 -20.24 -18.56 1.54
CA ALA A 461 -21.19 -17.85 0.68
C ALA A 461 -21.40 -18.61 -0.64
N ASP A 462 -22.39 -18.19 -1.43
CA ASP A 462 -22.67 -18.77 -2.75
C ASP A 462 -21.54 -18.52 -3.75
N ASP A 463 -20.74 -17.47 -3.54
CA ASP A 463 -19.57 -17.06 -4.33
C ASP A 463 -18.30 -16.99 -3.46
N PRO A 464 -17.78 -18.13 -2.97
CA PRO A 464 -16.74 -18.16 -1.92
C PRO A 464 -15.46 -17.39 -2.31
N GLN A 465 -15.09 -17.35 -3.59
CA GLN A 465 -13.92 -16.62 -4.09
C GLN A 465 -14.09 -15.10 -4.03
N SER A 466 -15.30 -14.57 -3.85
CA SER A 466 -15.52 -13.15 -3.62
C SER A 466 -14.93 -12.65 -2.29
N LEU A 467 -14.55 -13.56 -1.39
CA LEU A 467 -13.87 -13.25 -0.13
C LEU A 467 -12.72 -12.26 -0.32
N TRP A 468 -11.90 -12.44 -1.37
CA TRP A 468 -10.74 -11.59 -1.64
C TRP A 468 -11.10 -10.10 -1.79
N LEU A 469 -12.29 -9.81 -2.32
CA LEU A 469 -12.83 -8.47 -2.45
C LEU A 469 -13.57 -8.04 -1.18
N ARG A 470 -14.49 -8.90 -0.71
CA ARG A 470 -15.38 -8.58 0.40
C ARG A 470 -14.62 -8.36 1.72
N TYR A 471 -13.53 -9.09 1.95
CA TYR A 471 -12.65 -8.88 3.10
C TYR A 471 -12.05 -7.47 3.08
N VAL A 472 -11.51 -7.02 1.95
CA VAL A 472 -10.87 -5.70 1.83
C VAL A 472 -11.91 -4.58 1.88
N ALA A 473 -13.09 -4.80 1.29
CA ALA A 473 -14.21 -3.87 1.41
C ALA A 473 -14.66 -3.71 2.88
N GLY A 474 -14.78 -4.82 3.62
CA GLY A 474 -15.07 -4.82 5.05
C GLY A 474 -13.98 -4.16 5.88
N LEU A 475 -12.71 -4.41 5.55
CA LEU A 475 -11.57 -3.72 6.17
C LEU A 475 -11.69 -2.19 6.01
N TYR A 476 -11.93 -1.72 4.78
CA TYR A 476 -12.10 -0.30 4.51
C TYR A 476 -13.35 0.28 5.19
N HIS A 477 -14.42 -0.50 5.32
CA HIS A 477 -15.61 -0.07 6.05
C HIS A 477 -15.31 0.16 7.55
N VAL A 478 -14.62 -0.79 8.19
CA VAL A 478 -14.25 -0.69 9.62
C VAL A 478 -13.32 0.51 9.84
N TRP A 479 -12.24 0.61 9.05
CA TRP A 479 -11.28 1.72 9.14
C TRP A 479 -11.95 3.09 8.88
N GLY A 480 -12.74 3.19 7.81
CA GLY A 480 -13.43 4.42 7.44
C GLY A 480 -14.44 4.85 8.51
N THR A 481 -15.18 3.91 9.08
CA THR A 481 -16.17 4.20 10.12
C THR A 481 -15.51 4.68 11.42
N LEU A 482 -14.47 3.99 11.88
CA LEU A 482 -13.75 4.37 13.10
C LEU A 482 -13.05 5.71 12.93
N ARG A 483 -12.43 5.96 11.78
CA ARG A 483 -11.82 7.26 11.50
C ARG A 483 -12.85 8.39 11.47
N ALA A 484 -14.01 8.18 10.86
CA ALA A 484 -15.07 9.19 10.83
C ALA A 484 -15.63 9.49 12.24
N ARG A 485 -15.72 8.48 13.12
CA ARG A 485 -16.15 8.66 14.51
C ARG A 485 -15.09 9.28 15.41
N HIS A 486 -13.80 9.04 15.12
CA HIS A 486 -12.66 9.51 15.90
C HIS A 486 -11.66 10.29 15.05
N PRO A 487 -12.04 11.45 14.48
CA PRO A 487 -11.21 12.19 13.52
C PRO A 487 -9.93 12.76 14.13
N SER A 488 -9.88 12.94 15.46
CA SER A 488 -8.69 13.40 16.17
C SER A 488 -7.64 12.31 16.43
N VAL A 489 -7.99 11.03 16.23
CA VAL A 489 -7.06 9.92 16.40
C VAL A 489 -6.15 9.86 15.18
N ILE A 490 -4.84 9.78 15.42
CA ILE A 490 -3.86 9.49 14.38
C ILE A 490 -3.72 7.98 14.23
N TRP A 491 -3.82 7.51 13.00
CA TRP A 491 -3.84 6.07 12.72
C TRP A 491 -2.56 5.64 12.02
N GLN A 492 -1.97 4.55 12.50
CA GLN A 492 -0.84 3.89 11.88
C GLN A 492 -1.21 2.50 11.40
N SER A 493 -0.91 2.21 10.13
CA SER A 493 -0.98 0.84 9.60
C SER A 493 0.29 0.04 9.93
N CYS A 494 0.12 -1.20 10.37
CA CYS A 494 1.18 -2.15 10.64
C CYS A 494 0.71 -3.55 10.19
N SER A 495 1.63 -4.35 9.68
CA SER A 495 1.41 -5.76 9.40
C SER A 495 2.74 -6.49 9.53
N GLY A 496 3.18 -6.72 10.78
CA GLY A 496 4.55 -7.16 11.08
C GLY A 496 5.57 -6.28 10.36
N GLY A 497 5.50 -4.96 10.57
CA GLY A 497 6.15 -3.98 9.70
C GLY A 497 5.34 -3.65 8.44
N GLY A 498 6.02 -3.51 7.32
CA GLY A 498 5.46 -2.98 6.06
C GLY A 498 4.62 -3.97 5.24
N GLY A 499 4.04 -5.00 5.87
CA GLY A 499 3.30 -6.07 5.17
C GLY A 499 1.99 -5.65 4.51
N ARG A 500 1.51 -4.44 4.82
CA ARG A 500 0.36 -3.81 4.17
C ARG A 500 0.52 -2.30 4.10
N ALA A 501 1.62 -1.85 3.50
CA ALA A 501 1.83 -0.45 3.16
C ALA A 501 1.48 -0.21 1.69
N ASP A 502 0.39 0.51 1.45
CA ASP A 502 -0.12 0.83 0.12
C ASP A 502 -1.07 2.05 0.17
N TYR A 503 -1.40 2.60 -0.98
CA TYR A 503 -2.28 3.78 -1.05
C TYR A 503 -3.73 3.43 -0.73
N GLY A 504 -4.12 2.16 -0.79
CA GLY A 504 -5.46 1.73 -0.42
C GLY A 504 -5.73 2.00 1.06
N ILE A 505 -4.80 1.59 1.94
CA ILE A 505 -4.92 1.75 3.40
C ILE A 505 -4.50 3.14 3.87
N LEU A 506 -3.56 3.82 3.19
CA LEU A 506 -3.14 5.19 3.55
C LEU A 506 -4.24 6.24 3.38
N ARG A 507 -5.35 5.92 2.71
CA ARG A 507 -6.58 6.74 2.77
C ARG A 507 -7.22 6.80 4.16
N PHE A 508 -6.86 5.87 5.03
CA PHE A 508 -7.38 5.75 6.39
C PHE A 508 -6.29 5.84 7.46
N ALA A 509 -5.02 5.73 7.07
CA ALA A 509 -3.86 5.79 7.96
C ALA A 509 -2.97 6.99 7.63
N ASP A 510 -2.52 7.71 8.65
CA ASP A 510 -1.64 8.88 8.51
C ASP A 510 -0.18 8.46 8.29
N GLN A 511 0.19 7.28 8.78
CA GLN A 511 1.53 6.71 8.66
C GLN A 511 1.48 5.17 8.66
N PHE A 512 2.61 4.53 8.39
CA PHE A 512 2.76 3.09 8.53
C PHE A 512 4.09 2.72 9.19
N TRP A 513 4.11 1.56 9.87
CA TRP A 513 5.33 0.98 10.40
C TRP A 513 6.08 0.25 9.28
N ALA A 514 7.23 0.77 8.84
CA ALA A 514 7.82 0.29 7.60
C ALA A 514 8.48 -1.09 7.67
N SER A 515 9.00 -1.49 8.84
CA SER A 515 9.67 -2.78 9.02
C SER A 515 9.93 -3.05 10.49
N ASP A 516 9.74 -4.29 10.94
CA ASP A 516 10.25 -4.72 12.25
C ASP A 516 11.78 -4.70 12.32
N ASN A 517 12.48 -4.59 11.18
CA ASN A 517 13.91 -4.35 11.16
C ASN A 517 14.24 -2.95 11.63
N THR A 518 14.74 -2.81 12.84
CA THR A 518 15.19 -1.52 13.37
C THR A 518 16.71 -1.32 13.25
N LEU A 519 17.44 -2.28 12.65
CA LEU A 519 18.88 -2.17 12.46
C LEU A 519 19.20 -1.06 11.44
N PRO A 520 20.02 -0.04 11.79
CA PRO A 520 20.28 1.09 10.89
C PRO A 520 20.80 0.72 9.49
N PRO A 521 21.74 -0.23 9.31
CA PRO A 521 22.22 -0.61 7.97
C PRO A 521 21.12 -1.22 7.10
N MET A 522 20.22 -2.00 7.69
CA MET A 522 19.11 -2.60 6.96
C MET A 522 18.07 -1.56 6.60
N ARG A 523 17.78 -0.64 7.52
CA ARG A 523 16.85 0.47 7.31
C ARG A 523 17.22 1.39 6.17
N LEU A 524 18.51 1.58 5.86
CA LEU A 524 18.93 2.38 4.70
C LEU A 524 18.28 1.90 3.40
N HIS A 525 18.32 0.59 3.15
CA HIS A 525 17.78 0.04 1.90
C HIS A 525 16.26 -0.01 1.89
N ILE A 526 15.65 -0.33 3.04
CA ILE A 526 14.19 -0.37 3.20
C ILE A 526 13.62 1.03 2.97
N GLN A 527 14.19 2.05 3.63
CA GLN A 527 13.74 3.43 3.49
C GLN A 527 14.02 3.99 2.10
N HIS A 528 15.15 3.65 1.48
CA HIS A 528 15.47 4.08 0.11
C HIS A 528 14.49 3.54 -0.93
N GLY A 529 14.11 2.26 -0.86
CA GLY A 529 13.10 1.75 -1.79
C GLY A 529 11.68 2.20 -1.42
N ALA A 530 11.34 2.28 -0.13
CA ALA A 530 10.06 2.83 0.30
C ALA A 530 9.89 4.29 -0.20
N SER A 531 10.95 5.09 -0.24
CA SER A 531 10.92 6.46 -0.74
C SER A 531 10.79 6.59 -2.26
N GLN A 532 10.72 5.48 -3.01
CA GLN A 532 10.31 5.52 -4.42
C GLN A 532 8.78 5.58 -4.56
N LEU A 533 8.04 5.22 -3.52
CA LEU A 533 6.58 5.14 -3.49
C LEU A 533 5.94 6.04 -2.43
N PHE A 534 6.55 6.19 -1.26
CA PHE A 534 5.94 6.83 -0.10
C PHE A 534 6.72 8.06 0.35
N PRO A 535 6.04 9.19 0.63
CA PRO A 535 6.69 10.34 1.22
C PRO A 535 7.23 9.99 2.61
N ALA A 536 8.36 10.59 2.99
CA ALA A 536 8.99 10.34 4.30
C ALA A 536 8.06 10.60 5.49
N SER A 537 7.06 11.48 5.33
CA SER A 537 6.05 11.79 6.34
C SER A 537 5.12 10.60 6.67
N THR A 538 5.00 9.60 5.80
CA THR A 538 4.17 8.42 6.08
C THR A 538 4.97 7.22 6.60
N VAL A 539 6.30 7.28 6.55
CA VAL A 539 7.20 6.15 6.84
C VAL A 539 7.72 6.27 8.28
N GLU A 540 7.30 5.38 9.19
CA GLU A 540 7.84 5.40 10.55
C GLU A 540 9.14 4.60 10.71
N ALA A 541 10.08 5.16 11.47
CA ALA A 541 11.34 4.54 11.84
C ALA A 541 11.69 4.77 13.31
N TRP A 542 12.07 3.70 13.99
CA TRP A 542 12.40 3.73 15.42
C TRP A 542 13.91 3.75 15.65
N VAL A 543 14.35 4.48 16.66
CA VAL A 543 15.67 4.28 17.27
C VAL A 543 15.55 3.21 18.34
N THR A 544 16.27 2.09 18.16
CA THR A 544 16.30 0.97 19.08
C THR A 544 17.69 0.69 19.68
N ASP A 545 17.72 -0.10 20.77
CA ASP A 545 18.98 -0.55 21.36
C ASP A 545 19.65 -1.60 20.45
N MET A 546 20.96 -1.49 20.28
CA MET A 546 21.78 -2.32 19.38
C MET A 546 22.88 -3.08 20.13
N GLY A 547 22.86 -3.05 21.48
CA GLY A 547 23.93 -3.57 22.31
C GLY A 547 25.26 -2.81 22.13
N ALA A 548 26.27 -3.17 22.93
CA ALA A 548 27.52 -2.42 23.02
C ALA A 548 28.46 -2.49 21.80
N ARG A 549 28.15 -3.30 20.77
CA ARG A 549 29.07 -3.64 19.66
C ARG A 549 28.69 -3.08 18.28
N ALA A 550 27.57 -2.37 18.14
CA ALA A 550 27.14 -1.82 16.85
C ALA A 550 27.49 -0.33 16.71
N PHE A 551 27.95 0.07 15.51
CA PHE A 551 28.13 1.47 15.14
C PHE A 551 26.79 2.22 15.21
N ARG A 552 26.75 3.36 15.92
CA ARG A 552 25.54 4.16 16.12
C ARG A 552 25.27 5.05 14.89
N TYR A 553 24.39 4.64 13.98
CA TYR A 553 23.91 5.47 12.84
C TYR A 553 22.49 5.99 13.11
N PRO A 554 22.19 7.30 12.89
CA PRO A 554 20.87 7.87 13.12
C PRO A 554 19.95 7.78 11.87
N SER A 555 19.66 6.58 11.36
CA SER A 555 18.78 6.41 10.19
C SER A 555 17.31 6.73 10.45
N ALA A 556 16.85 6.73 11.70
CA ALA A 556 15.46 7.09 12.03
C ALA A 556 15.13 8.57 11.79
N SER A 557 16.14 9.44 11.71
CA SER A 557 15.94 10.88 11.51
C SER A 557 15.53 11.28 10.09
N MET A 558 15.52 10.35 9.13
CA MET A 558 15.13 10.61 7.73
C MET A 558 13.63 10.51 7.47
N SER A 559 12.84 10.12 8.48
CA SER A 559 11.42 9.78 8.34
C SER A 559 10.64 10.15 9.61
N VAL A 560 9.39 9.70 9.77
CA VAL A 560 8.69 9.85 11.05
C VAL A 560 9.52 9.16 12.13
N CYS A 561 9.98 9.94 13.10
CA CYS A 561 10.93 9.48 14.10
C CYS A 561 10.21 9.00 15.35
N ALA A 562 10.57 7.82 15.80
CA ALA A 562 10.08 7.21 17.02
C ALA A 562 11.22 6.53 17.76
N VAL A 563 10.97 6.12 19.01
CA VAL A 563 11.98 5.61 19.92
C VAL A 563 11.44 4.36 20.64
N SER A 564 12.22 3.30 20.73
CA SER A 564 11.84 2.09 21.48
C SER A 564 13.10 1.40 22.03
N TRP A 565 13.29 1.28 23.35
CA TRP A 565 14.53 0.74 23.93
C TRP A 565 14.29 -0.54 24.74
N ALA A 566 15.04 -1.60 24.44
CA ALA A 566 14.88 -2.91 25.08
C ALA A 566 15.41 -3.04 26.51
N SER A 567 16.30 -2.14 26.97
CA SER A 567 16.82 -2.18 28.33
C SER A 567 17.30 -0.81 28.80
N VAL A 568 16.42 -0.09 29.51
CA VAL A 568 16.83 1.11 30.25
C VAL A 568 17.61 0.75 31.53
N ARG A 569 17.53 -0.52 32.00
CA ARG A 569 18.36 -1.00 33.12
C ARG A 569 19.86 -0.97 32.82
N THR A 570 20.26 -0.90 31.55
CA THR A 570 21.68 -0.89 31.12
C THR A 570 22.13 0.39 30.40
N LEU A 571 21.33 1.46 30.39
CA LEU A 571 21.81 2.76 29.93
C LEU A 571 22.89 3.25 30.91
N SER A 572 24.16 2.98 30.58
CA SER A 572 25.29 3.60 31.27
C SER A 572 25.16 5.12 31.15
N ALA A 573 25.63 5.85 32.17
CA ALA A 573 25.50 7.31 32.27
C ALA A 573 26.01 8.08 31.02
N GLY A 574 26.81 7.44 30.15
CA GLY A 574 27.30 8.00 28.89
C GLY A 574 26.34 7.91 27.68
N ALA A 575 25.23 7.15 27.75
CA ALA A 575 24.25 7.06 26.66
C ALA A 575 23.09 8.07 26.81
N ARG A 576 22.76 8.48 28.05
CA ARG A 576 21.77 9.54 28.37
C ARG A 576 22.05 10.94 27.78
N PRO A 577 23.30 11.43 27.61
CA PRO A 577 23.53 12.81 27.18
C PRO A 577 23.13 13.11 25.73
N ASN A 578 22.99 12.09 24.87
CA ASN A 578 22.75 12.26 23.44
C ASN A 578 21.28 12.10 23.02
N GLY A 579 20.44 11.45 23.83
CA GLY A 579 19.00 11.29 23.55
C GLY A 579 18.29 12.65 23.48
N PRO A 580 18.33 13.46 24.55
CA PRO A 580 17.75 14.80 24.56
C PRO A 580 18.35 15.71 23.48
N ARG A 581 19.66 15.60 23.19
CA ARG A 581 20.29 16.38 22.10
C ARG A 581 19.75 16.02 20.72
N ARG A 582 19.50 14.74 20.45
CA ARG A 582 18.93 14.26 19.17
C ARG A 582 17.47 14.65 19.01
N LEU A 583 16.69 14.52 20.09
CA LEU A 583 15.29 14.95 20.14
C LEU A 583 15.19 16.47 19.94
N ASN A 584 16.00 17.26 20.67
CA ASN A 584 16.06 18.70 20.48
C ASN A 584 16.47 19.10 19.05
N TRP A 585 17.43 18.39 18.44
CA TRP A 585 17.76 18.59 17.04
C TRP A 585 16.56 18.30 16.13
N TRP A 586 15.90 17.15 16.30
CA TRP A 586 14.73 16.80 15.50
C TRP A 586 13.56 17.77 15.69
N HIS A 587 13.24 18.18 16.93
CA HIS A 587 12.22 19.20 17.19
C HIS A 587 12.56 20.54 16.53
N SER A 588 13.85 20.89 16.42
CA SER A 588 14.29 22.11 15.74
C SER A 588 14.28 22.02 14.22
N THR A 589 14.44 20.81 13.64
CA THR A 589 14.56 20.61 12.19
C THR A 589 13.32 19.99 11.54
N ARG A 590 12.34 19.50 12.30
CA ARG A 590 11.13 18.84 11.77
C ARG A 590 10.27 19.72 10.86
N ARG A 591 10.32 21.05 11.05
CA ARG A 591 9.67 22.03 10.14
C ARG A 591 10.51 22.36 8.89
N SER A 592 11.74 21.89 8.81
CA SER A 592 12.74 22.25 7.80
C SER A 592 13.49 21.04 7.25
N ALA A 593 12.94 19.83 7.39
CA ALA A 593 13.58 18.56 7.06
C ALA A 593 13.68 18.32 5.53
N ILE A 594 14.43 19.20 4.86
CA ILE A 594 14.98 19.02 3.51
C ILE A 594 16.52 19.20 3.55
N LEU A 595 17.13 19.75 4.61
CA LEU A 595 18.59 19.92 4.70
C LEU A 595 19.16 19.37 6.01
N CYS A 596 19.88 18.25 5.94
CA CYS A 596 21.16 17.98 6.65
C CYS A 596 21.34 16.50 7.01
N MET A 597 21.87 15.71 6.08
CA MET A 597 22.60 14.48 6.42
C MET A 597 24.03 14.42 5.87
N VAL A 598 24.48 15.44 5.14
CA VAL A 598 25.86 15.50 4.61
C VAL A 598 26.86 16.02 5.66
N ALA A 599 26.43 16.73 6.70
CA ALA A 599 27.36 17.41 7.61
C ALA A 599 27.96 16.54 8.72
N THR A 600 27.32 15.42 9.10
CA THR A 600 27.75 14.64 10.27
C THR A 600 28.86 13.63 9.96
N SER A 601 29.16 13.39 8.69
CA SER A 601 30.21 12.46 8.24
C SER A 601 31.61 13.09 8.17
N ILE A 602 31.72 14.43 8.18
CA ILE A 602 32.99 15.16 7.98
C ILE A 602 33.63 15.64 9.30
N ALA A 603 32.88 15.69 10.40
CA ALA A 603 33.40 16.22 11.67
C ALA A 603 34.19 15.22 12.55
N CYS A 604 34.25 13.93 12.19
CA CYS A 604 34.98 12.91 12.98
C CYS A 604 36.37 12.53 12.45
N ALA A 605 36.87 13.18 11.40
CA ALA A 605 38.24 12.97 10.93
C ALA A 605 39.19 14.04 11.52
N ARG A 606 39.73 13.79 12.72
CA ARG A 606 41.05 14.31 13.10
C ARG A 606 41.99 13.14 13.40
N PRO A 607 43.25 13.16 12.93
CA PRO A 607 44.11 11.99 12.90
C PRO A 607 44.75 11.77 14.27
N ARG A 608 44.58 10.58 14.86
CA ARG A 608 45.45 10.12 15.94
C ARG A 608 46.73 9.53 15.33
N ARG A 609 47.87 10.03 15.80
CA ARG A 609 49.23 9.64 15.40
C ARG A 609 49.43 8.11 15.52
N MET A 610 49.99 7.53 14.45
CA MET A 610 50.52 6.16 14.44
C MET A 610 51.73 6.04 15.37
N HIS A 611 51.75 5.02 16.22
CA HIS A 611 52.98 4.45 16.75
C HIS A 611 53.31 3.18 15.98
N PHE A 612 54.48 3.20 15.33
CA PHE A 612 55.11 2.04 14.69
C PHE A 612 55.56 1.05 15.76
N LEU A 613 55.16 -0.21 15.63
CA LEU A 613 55.83 -1.36 16.23
C LEU A 613 56.57 -2.09 15.11
N GLN A 614 57.90 -2.00 15.16
CA GLN A 614 58.82 -2.77 14.34
C GLN A 614 58.81 -4.24 14.80
N CYS A 615 58.75 -5.14 13.81
CA CYS A 615 59.10 -6.55 13.95
C CYS A 615 60.56 -6.71 14.40
N ASN A 616 60.83 -7.73 15.22
CA ASN A 616 62.10 -8.44 15.19
C ASN A 616 61.84 -9.96 15.23
N THR A 617 62.37 -10.59 14.18
CA THR A 617 62.67 -12.02 13.91
C THR A 617 61.57 -13.05 14.07
#